data_AF-A0A1H0N5A0-F1
#
_entry.id   AF-A0A1H0N5A0-F1
#
_cell.length_a   1.000
_cell.length_b   1.000
_cell.length_c   1.000
_cell.angle_alpha   90.00
_cell.angle_beta   90.00
_cell.angle_gamma   90.00
#
_symmetry.space_group_name_H-M   'P 1'
#
loop_
_entity.id
_entity.type
_entity.pdbx_description
1 polymer ?
#
loop_
_entity_poly.entity_id
_entity_poly.type
_entity_poly.pdbx_seq_one_letter_code
_entity_poly.pdbx_strand_id
1 'polypeptide(L)'
;MEFVLVLVVLLLVVAGGVTTAAVVGTRRAVHAVRGSGAVRRGRELGGYAALAAGAVRDPRGTDRTSAGLALRVTAASMSLQREVAAARRVDAHLGDVPDVLPGLADEAHALSRALRLAATAPTTRSAELHDAARAHLAAVAEVTGAVRASAALPAAHGPVAAEAARAAADLQAYAAAYRDLVRPDAPR
;
A
#
# COMPACT_ATOMS: atom_id res chain seq x y z
N MET A 1 29.25 -0.49 51.51
CA MET A 1 27.90 -1.07 51.38
C MET A 1 26.92 -0.09 50.71
N GLU A 2 26.96 1.22 51.01
CA GLU A 2 26.08 2.23 50.39
C GLU A 2 26.24 2.37 48.87
N PHE A 3 27.47 2.40 48.34
CA PHE A 3 27.70 2.52 46.88
C PHE A 3 27.12 1.35 46.07
N VAL A 4 27.13 0.14 46.63
CA VAL A 4 26.54 -1.05 45.99
C VAL A 4 25.03 -0.93 45.98
N LEU A 5 24.45 -0.40 47.07
CA LEU A 5 23.01 -0.21 47.19
C LEU A 5 22.51 0.88 46.23
N VAL A 6 23.24 1.98 46.09
CA VAL A 6 22.96 3.05 45.11
C VAL A 6 23.06 2.51 43.67
N LEU A 7 24.06 1.69 43.36
CA LEU A 7 24.22 1.08 42.03
C LEU A 7 23.04 0.15 41.70
N VAL A 8 22.60 -0.67 42.66
CA VAL A 8 21.47 -1.60 42.49
C VAL A 8 20.16 -0.84 42.30
N VAL A 9 19.92 0.22 43.07
CA VAL A 9 18.73 1.07 42.94
C VAL A 9 18.74 1.80 41.59
N LEU A 10 19.90 2.32 41.16
CA LEU A 10 20.04 2.95 39.84
C LEU A 10 19.73 1.97 38.71
N LEU A 11 20.25 0.74 38.78
CA LEU A 11 19.95 -0.32 37.82
C LEU A 11 18.46 -0.68 37.78
N LEU A 12 17.81 -0.75 38.94
CA LEU A 12 16.36 -0.99 39.04
C LEU A 12 15.53 0.14 38.46
N VAL A 13 15.91 1.40 38.68
CA VAL A 13 15.23 2.57 38.11
C VAL A 13 15.44 2.63 36.60
N VAL A 14 16.64 2.34 36.11
CA VAL A 14 16.92 2.27 34.67
C VAL A 14 16.15 1.11 34.03
N ALA A 15 16.13 -0.07 34.65
CA ALA A 15 15.35 -1.21 34.15
C ALA A 15 13.84 -0.93 34.17
N GLY A 16 13.33 -0.31 35.24
CA GLY A 16 11.94 0.12 35.35
C GLY A 16 11.57 1.19 34.33
N GLY A 17 12.45 2.17 34.10
CA GLY A 17 12.27 3.22 33.11
C GLY A 17 12.27 2.67 31.68
N VAL A 18 13.20 1.77 31.35
CA VAL A 18 13.31 1.13 30.04
C VAL A 18 12.11 0.23 29.75
N THR A 19 11.64 -0.54 30.74
CA THR A 19 10.44 -1.37 30.57
C THR A 19 9.17 -0.55 30.42
N THR A 20 9.03 0.55 31.18
CA THR A 20 7.85 1.42 31.08
C THR A 20 7.83 2.19 29.75
N ALA A 21 8.99 2.71 29.31
CA ALA A 21 9.14 3.36 28.01
C ALA A 21 8.91 2.38 26.84
N ALA A 22 9.35 1.13 26.97
CA ALA A 22 9.08 0.07 25.99
C ALA A 22 7.59 -0.29 25.95
N VAL A 23 6.89 -0.34 27.09
CA VAL A 23 5.45 -0.65 27.14
C VAL A 23 4.61 0.51 26.59
N VAL A 24 4.95 1.75 26.89
CA VAL A 24 4.24 2.93 26.35
C VAL A 24 4.56 3.12 24.86
N GLY A 25 5.81 2.89 24.45
CA GLY A 25 6.25 2.90 23.05
C GLY A 25 5.56 1.80 22.23
N THR A 26 5.47 0.58 22.76
CA THR A 26 4.75 -0.52 22.12
C THR A 26 3.25 -0.29 22.14
N ARG A 27 2.64 0.31 23.17
CA ARG A 27 1.21 0.67 23.16
C ARG A 27 0.87 1.77 22.16
N ARG A 28 1.71 2.81 22.02
CA ARG A 28 1.53 3.83 20.97
C ARG A 28 1.76 3.28 19.58
N ALA A 29 2.77 2.42 19.40
CA ALA A 29 2.99 1.70 18.16
C ALA A 29 1.80 0.77 17.85
N VAL A 30 1.27 0.04 18.83
CA VAL A 30 0.10 -0.83 18.68
C VAL A 30 -1.19 -0.04 18.42
N HIS A 31 -1.36 1.17 18.97
CA HIS A 31 -2.50 2.02 18.62
C HIS A 31 -2.35 2.65 17.22
N ALA A 32 -1.15 3.05 16.81
CA ALA A 32 -0.87 3.49 15.44
C ALA A 32 -0.97 2.33 14.42
N VAL A 33 -0.66 1.10 14.86
CA VAL A 33 -0.75 -0.14 14.06
C VAL A 33 -2.16 -0.74 14.11
N ARG A 34 -2.99 -0.45 15.11
CA ARG A 34 -4.43 -0.81 15.08
C ARG A 34 -5.19 -0.05 13.99
N GLY A 35 -4.65 1.07 13.49
CA GLY A 35 -5.15 1.78 12.31
C GLY A 35 -4.54 1.35 10.98
N SER A 36 -3.51 0.49 10.95
CA SER A 36 -2.82 0.09 9.71
C SER A 36 -2.65 -1.43 9.61
N GLY A 37 -2.97 -2.00 8.44
CA GLY A 37 -3.21 -3.43 8.17
C GLY A 37 -2.15 -4.50 8.52
N ALA A 38 -1.20 -4.27 9.41
CA ALA A 38 -0.21 -5.26 9.84
C ALA A 38 -0.78 -6.36 10.75
N VAL A 39 -1.81 -6.06 11.56
CA VAL A 39 -2.54 -7.09 12.35
C VAL A 39 -3.30 -8.07 11.42
N ARG A 40 -3.67 -7.61 10.21
CA ARG A 40 -4.30 -8.43 9.16
C ARG A 40 -3.30 -9.45 8.57
N ARG A 41 -2.04 -9.03 8.36
CA ARG A 41 -0.96 -9.92 7.88
C ARG A 41 -0.61 -11.04 8.85
N GLY A 42 -0.65 -10.79 10.16
CA GLY A 42 -0.42 -11.82 11.18
C GLY A 42 -1.49 -12.92 11.18
N ARG A 43 -2.76 -12.56 11.00
CA ARG A 43 -3.85 -13.53 10.83
C ARG A 43 -3.82 -14.26 9.50
N GLU A 44 -3.37 -13.59 8.44
CA GLU A 44 -3.22 -14.21 7.12
C GLU A 44 -2.22 -15.37 7.17
N LEU A 45 -1.03 -15.17 7.75
CA LEU A 45 0.00 -16.21 7.92
C LEU A 45 -0.51 -17.41 8.75
N GLY A 46 -1.30 -17.16 9.79
CA GLY A 46 -1.96 -18.24 10.55
C GLY A 46 -2.93 -19.06 9.70
N GLY A 47 -3.65 -18.42 8.78
CA GLY A 47 -4.52 -19.11 7.82
C GLY A 47 -3.76 -19.95 6.78
N TYR A 48 -2.58 -19.50 6.35
CA TYR A 48 -1.70 -20.28 5.47
C TYR A 48 -1.14 -21.53 6.16
N ALA A 49 -0.73 -21.40 7.43
CA ALA A 49 -0.26 -22.54 8.22
C ALA A 49 -1.39 -23.55 8.48
N ALA A 50 -2.62 -23.08 8.74
CA ALA A 50 -3.79 -23.94 8.93
C ALA A 50 -4.20 -24.68 7.63
N LEU A 51 -4.10 -24.03 6.46
CA LEU A 51 -4.35 -24.67 5.17
C LEU A 51 -3.27 -25.69 4.79
N ALA A 52 -1.99 -25.37 5.05
CA ALA A 52 -0.90 -26.31 4.84
C ALA A 52 -1.04 -27.53 5.77
N ALA A 53 -1.39 -27.32 7.04
CA ALA A 53 -1.65 -28.40 7.98
C ALA A 53 -2.89 -29.22 7.61
N GLY A 54 -3.97 -28.57 7.15
CA GLY A 54 -5.19 -29.23 6.67
C GLY A 54 -4.95 -30.09 5.43
N ALA A 55 -4.18 -29.58 4.45
CA ALA A 55 -3.84 -30.31 3.24
C ALA A 55 -2.93 -31.54 3.50
N VAL A 56 -2.06 -31.46 4.52
CA VAL A 56 -1.23 -32.60 4.96
C VAL A 56 -2.06 -33.63 5.73
N ARG A 57 -3.06 -33.18 6.51
CA ARG A 57 -3.86 -34.05 7.38
C ARG A 57 -5.03 -34.72 6.64
N ASP A 58 -5.57 -34.10 5.60
CA ASP A 58 -6.56 -34.70 4.72
C ASP A 58 -6.43 -34.23 3.25
N PRO A 59 -5.58 -34.90 2.44
CA PRO A 59 -5.35 -34.54 1.05
C PRO A 59 -6.52 -34.88 0.10
N ARG A 60 -7.54 -35.63 0.56
CA ARG A 60 -8.71 -36.03 -0.25
C ARG A 60 -9.92 -35.11 -0.03
N GLY A 61 -10.00 -34.41 1.11
CA GLY A 61 -11.09 -33.49 1.44
C GLY A 61 -10.88 -32.02 1.02
N THR A 62 -9.67 -31.64 0.60
CA THR A 62 -9.35 -30.23 0.30
C THR A 62 -9.61 -29.89 -1.18
N ASP A 63 -10.58 -29.02 -1.46
CA ASP A 63 -10.77 -28.48 -2.81
C ASP A 63 -9.64 -27.50 -3.18
N ARG A 64 -8.67 -28.03 -3.94
CA ARG A 64 -7.47 -27.30 -4.38
C ARG A 64 -7.79 -26.10 -5.26
N THR A 65 -8.92 -26.12 -5.97
CA THR A 65 -9.32 -25.00 -6.84
C THR A 65 -9.70 -23.80 -6.00
N SER A 66 -10.54 -24.00 -4.99
CA SER A 66 -10.94 -22.95 -4.05
C SER A 66 -9.73 -22.38 -3.30
N ALA A 67 -8.83 -23.24 -2.81
CA ALA A 67 -7.60 -22.81 -2.17
C ALA A 67 -6.71 -21.98 -3.12
N GLY A 68 -6.50 -22.46 -4.35
CA GLY A 68 -5.71 -21.76 -5.37
C GLY A 68 -6.28 -20.39 -5.74
N LEU A 69 -7.60 -20.28 -5.88
CA LEU A 69 -8.26 -18.99 -6.14
C LEU A 69 -8.12 -18.02 -4.97
N ALA A 70 -8.24 -18.48 -3.72
CA ALA A 70 -8.04 -17.62 -2.55
C ALA A 70 -6.63 -17.00 -2.53
N LEU A 71 -5.63 -17.80 -2.91
CA LEU A 71 -4.24 -17.36 -3.04
C LEU A 71 -4.09 -16.30 -4.12
N ARG A 72 -4.65 -16.56 -5.31
CA ARG A 72 -4.57 -15.64 -6.45
C ARG A 72 -5.24 -14.30 -6.16
N VAL A 73 -6.43 -14.29 -5.54
CA VAL A 73 -7.14 -13.06 -5.14
C VAL A 73 -6.29 -12.23 -4.18
N THR A 74 -5.72 -12.88 -3.14
CA THR A 74 -4.85 -12.20 -2.18
C THR A 74 -3.60 -11.63 -2.85
N ALA A 75 -2.94 -12.41 -3.73
CA ALA A 75 -1.74 -11.99 -4.44
C ALA A 75 -2.00 -10.83 -5.41
N ALA A 76 -3.13 -10.86 -6.13
CA ALA A 76 -3.54 -9.80 -7.04
C ALA A 76 -3.79 -8.48 -6.30
N SER A 77 -4.51 -8.53 -5.17
CA SER A 77 -4.74 -7.35 -4.32
C SER A 77 -3.44 -6.74 -3.79
N MET A 78 -2.50 -7.56 -3.33
CA MET A 78 -1.16 -7.09 -2.90
C MET A 78 -0.34 -6.52 -4.05
N SER A 79 -0.48 -7.07 -5.27
CA SER A 79 0.16 -6.52 -6.46
C SER A 79 -0.39 -5.14 -6.79
N LEU A 80 -1.71 -4.98 -6.84
CA LEU A 80 -2.36 -3.70 -7.12
C LEU A 80 -1.94 -2.63 -6.10
N GLN A 81 -1.92 -2.95 -4.81
CA GLN A 81 -1.45 -2.02 -3.77
C GLN A 81 0.00 -1.57 -3.98
N ARG A 82 0.89 -2.46 -4.42
CA ARG A 82 2.29 -2.13 -4.71
C ARG A 82 2.41 -1.21 -5.93
N GLU A 83 1.65 -1.50 -6.98
CA GLU A 83 1.65 -0.68 -8.21
C GLU A 83 1.11 0.72 -7.95
N VAL A 84 0.02 0.84 -7.19
CA VAL A 84 -0.51 2.15 -6.77
C VAL A 84 0.51 2.89 -5.90
N ALA A 85 1.16 2.22 -4.97
CA ALA A 85 2.19 2.84 -4.15
C ALA A 85 3.39 3.30 -4.98
N ALA A 86 3.79 2.55 -6.01
CA ALA A 86 4.83 2.94 -6.94
C ALA A 86 4.42 4.16 -7.78
N ALA A 87 3.20 4.15 -8.33
CA ALA A 87 2.64 5.25 -9.12
C ALA A 87 2.51 6.54 -8.29
N ARG A 88 2.11 6.45 -7.01
CA ARG A 88 2.08 7.60 -6.10
C ARG A 88 3.46 8.21 -5.82
N ARG A 89 4.52 7.39 -5.80
CA ARG A 89 5.89 7.91 -5.57
C ARG A 89 6.42 8.75 -6.72
N VAL A 90 5.88 8.53 -7.92
CA VAL A 90 6.21 9.31 -9.13
C VAL A 90 5.14 10.36 -9.45
N ASP A 91 4.25 10.64 -8.50
CA ASP A 91 3.15 11.62 -8.62
C ASP A 91 2.24 11.39 -9.86
N ALA A 92 2.02 10.12 -10.22
CA ALA A 92 1.15 9.78 -11.35
C ALA A 92 -0.31 10.12 -11.05
N HIS A 93 -1.03 10.59 -12.08
CA HIS A 93 -2.46 10.85 -11.97
C HIS A 93 -3.27 9.55 -11.96
N LEU A 94 -3.83 9.19 -10.80
CA LEU A 94 -4.55 7.93 -10.61
C LEU A 94 -6.08 8.05 -10.73
N GLY A 95 -6.62 9.24 -11.03
CA GLY A 95 -8.07 9.48 -11.05
C GLY A 95 -8.73 9.01 -9.74
N ASP A 96 -9.86 8.29 -9.87
CA ASP A 96 -10.64 7.76 -8.75
C ASP A 96 -10.12 6.41 -8.20
N VAL A 97 -9.02 5.87 -8.74
CA VAL A 97 -8.45 4.58 -8.29
C VAL A 97 -8.18 4.58 -6.77
N PRO A 98 -7.58 5.62 -6.16
CA PRO A 98 -7.42 5.73 -4.71
C PRO A 98 -8.68 5.48 -3.88
N ASP A 99 -9.84 5.91 -4.38
CA ASP A 99 -11.10 5.91 -3.65
C ASP A 99 -11.80 4.56 -3.73
N VAL A 100 -11.62 3.82 -4.84
CA VAL A 100 -12.18 2.47 -5.02
C VAL A 100 -11.31 1.36 -4.41
N LEU A 101 -10.02 1.63 -4.13
CA LEU A 101 -9.09 0.64 -3.58
C LEU A 101 -9.53 0.00 -2.25
N PRO A 102 -10.07 0.74 -1.26
CA PRO A 102 -10.56 0.14 -0.03
C PRO A 102 -11.68 -0.88 -0.28
N GLY A 103 -12.62 -0.54 -1.17
CA GLY A 103 -13.73 -1.42 -1.55
C GLY A 103 -13.24 -2.71 -2.23
N LEU A 104 -12.30 -2.59 -3.18
CA LEU A 104 -11.68 -3.74 -3.84
C LEU A 104 -10.91 -4.63 -2.86
N ALA A 105 -10.23 -4.03 -1.88
CA ALA A 105 -9.54 -4.80 -0.85
C ALA A 105 -10.54 -5.58 0.00
N ASP A 106 -11.61 -4.93 0.47
CA ASP A 106 -12.60 -5.59 1.32
C ASP A 106 -13.33 -6.72 0.59
N GLU A 107 -13.66 -6.54 -0.69
CA GLU A 107 -14.18 -7.61 -1.54
C GLU A 107 -13.17 -8.76 -1.70
N ALA A 108 -11.90 -8.46 -1.98
CA ALA A 108 -10.84 -9.47 -2.09
C ALA A 108 -10.72 -10.30 -0.80
N HIS A 109 -10.83 -9.65 0.36
CA HIS A 109 -10.78 -10.32 1.66
C HIS A 109 -12.03 -11.14 1.96
N ALA A 110 -13.21 -10.68 1.57
CA ALA A 110 -14.46 -11.44 1.68
C ALA A 110 -14.42 -12.69 0.79
N LEU A 111 -14.04 -12.56 -0.49
CA LEU A 111 -13.88 -13.66 -1.43
C LEU A 111 -12.82 -14.67 -0.97
N SER A 112 -11.65 -14.18 -0.53
CA SER A 112 -10.59 -15.07 -0.03
C SER A 112 -11.05 -15.87 1.19
N ARG A 113 -11.83 -15.26 2.09
CA ARG A 113 -12.37 -15.96 3.26
C ARG A 113 -13.38 -17.03 2.84
N ALA A 114 -14.32 -16.69 1.97
CA ALA A 114 -15.32 -17.63 1.46
C ALA A 114 -14.67 -18.81 0.74
N LEU A 115 -13.65 -18.56 -0.09
CA LEU A 115 -12.91 -19.60 -0.82
C LEU A 115 -12.12 -20.51 0.12
N ARG A 116 -11.52 -19.98 1.19
CA ARG A 116 -10.83 -20.80 2.20
C ARG A 116 -11.80 -21.72 2.95
N LEU A 117 -13.00 -21.23 3.25
CA LEU A 117 -14.05 -22.05 3.86
C LEU A 117 -14.51 -23.16 2.91
N ALA A 118 -14.77 -22.82 1.65
CA ALA A 118 -15.14 -23.78 0.61
C ALA A 118 -14.03 -24.81 0.32
N ALA A 119 -12.76 -24.45 0.50
CA ALA A 119 -11.64 -25.38 0.37
C ALA A 119 -11.64 -26.48 1.45
N THR A 120 -12.21 -26.21 2.63
CA THR A 120 -12.26 -27.16 3.75
C THR A 120 -13.57 -27.93 3.87
N ALA A 121 -14.63 -27.47 3.21
CA ALA A 121 -15.94 -28.11 3.23
C ALA A 121 -16.64 -27.91 1.88
N PRO A 122 -17.10 -28.98 1.21
CA PRO A 122 -17.84 -28.88 -0.04
C PRO A 122 -19.10 -28.02 0.12
N THR A 123 -19.33 -27.09 -0.82
CA THR A 123 -20.52 -26.23 -0.84
C THR A 123 -21.22 -26.31 -2.19
N THR A 124 -22.54 -26.18 -2.21
CA THR A 124 -23.31 -26.09 -3.46
C THR A 124 -23.07 -24.79 -4.23
N ARG A 125 -22.50 -23.77 -3.58
CA ARG A 125 -22.18 -22.44 -4.15
C ARG A 125 -20.74 -22.30 -4.66
N SER A 126 -19.98 -23.39 -4.74
CA SER A 126 -18.57 -23.32 -5.12
C SER A 126 -18.38 -22.77 -6.55
N ALA A 127 -19.27 -23.11 -7.50
CA ALA A 127 -19.19 -22.61 -8.87
C ALA A 127 -19.38 -21.08 -8.94
N GLU A 128 -20.44 -20.56 -8.31
CA GLU A 128 -20.71 -19.12 -8.21
C GLU A 128 -19.55 -18.37 -7.56
N LEU A 129 -18.96 -18.94 -6.51
CA LEU A 129 -17.82 -18.36 -5.82
C LEU A 129 -16.56 -18.36 -6.68
N HIS A 130 -16.34 -19.39 -7.50
CA HIS A 130 -15.24 -19.43 -8.45
C HIS A 130 -15.42 -18.41 -9.57
N ASP A 131 -16.63 -18.25 -10.08
CA ASP A 131 -16.97 -17.26 -11.11
C ASP A 131 -16.77 -15.84 -10.59
N ALA A 132 -17.28 -15.54 -9.38
CA ALA A 132 -17.07 -14.27 -8.72
C ALA A 132 -15.57 -13.97 -8.49
N ALA A 133 -14.79 -14.97 -8.06
CA ALA A 133 -13.35 -14.82 -7.88
C ALA A 133 -12.62 -14.53 -9.21
N ARG A 134 -13.01 -15.19 -10.30
CA ARG A 134 -12.43 -14.94 -11.64
C ARG A 134 -12.80 -13.55 -12.15
N ALA A 135 -14.04 -13.12 -11.97
CA ALA A 135 -14.48 -11.76 -12.33
C ALA A 135 -13.71 -10.69 -11.55
N HIS A 136 -13.56 -10.87 -10.23
CA HIS A 136 -12.77 -9.95 -9.39
C HIS A 136 -11.29 -9.91 -9.82
N LEU A 137 -10.68 -11.06 -10.13
CA LEU A 137 -9.31 -11.11 -10.65
C LEU A 137 -9.15 -10.37 -11.98
N ALA A 138 -10.13 -10.46 -12.89
CA ALA A 138 -10.14 -9.72 -14.14
C ALA A 138 -10.21 -8.20 -13.90
N ALA A 139 -11.14 -7.75 -13.04
CA ALA A 139 -11.27 -6.34 -12.67
C ALA A 139 -9.99 -5.78 -12.04
N VAL A 140 -9.37 -6.51 -11.10
CA VAL A 140 -8.10 -6.11 -10.49
C VAL A 140 -6.98 -6.03 -11.53
N ALA A 141 -6.93 -6.93 -12.50
CA ALA A 141 -5.95 -6.90 -13.58
C ALA A 141 -6.13 -5.68 -14.49
N GLU A 142 -7.38 -5.32 -14.84
CA GLU A 142 -7.69 -4.11 -15.61
C GLU A 142 -7.26 -2.84 -14.88
N VAL A 143 -7.63 -2.70 -13.60
CA VAL A 143 -7.21 -1.55 -12.77
C VAL A 143 -5.69 -1.50 -12.65
N THR A 144 -5.03 -2.63 -12.44
CA THR A 144 -3.56 -2.69 -12.38
C THR A 144 -2.93 -2.26 -13.72
N GLY A 145 -3.51 -2.69 -14.84
CA GLY A 145 -3.10 -2.26 -16.18
C GLY A 145 -3.25 -0.76 -16.38
N ALA A 146 -4.38 -0.18 -15.97
CA ALA A 146 -4.64 1.26 -16.02
C ALA A 146 -3.65 2.06 -15.15
N VAL A 147 -3.36 1.59 -13.93
CA VAL A 147 -2.38 2.22 -13.03
C VAL A 147 -0.98 2.21 -13.65
N ARG A 148 -0.55 1.08 -14.24
CA ARG A 148 0.73 0.98 -14.93
C ARG A 148 0.79 1.87 -16.17
N ALA A 149 -0.28 1.93 -16.95
CA ALA A 149 -0.36 2.80 -18.12
C ALA A 149 -0.26 4.28 -17.71
N SER A 150 -0.96 4.68 -16.64
CA SER A 150 -0.87 6.04 -16.10
C SER A 150 0.55 6.35 -15.59
N ALA A 151 1.17 5.44 -14.83
CA ALA A 151 2.52 5.63 -14.33
C ALA A 151 3.61 5.64 -15.42
N ALA A 152 3.33 5.05 -16.59
CA ALA A 152 4.23 5.04 -17.74
C ALA A 152 4.10 6.29 -18.62
N LEU A 153 3.04 7.08 -18.46
CA LEU A 153 2.97 8.37 -19.12
C LEU A 153 4.14 9.23 -18.62
N PRO A 154 4.94 9.84 -19.52
CA PRO A 154 5.83 10.92 -19.12
C PRO A 154 4.99 11.89 -18.31
N ALA A 155 5.48 12.37 -17.16
CA ALA A 155 4.78 13.42 -16.42
C ALA A 155 4.41 14.51 -17.42
N ALA A 156 3.14 14.53 -17.84
CA ALA A 156 2.71 15.29 -19.03
C ALA A 156 2.82 16.80 -18.77
N HIS A 157 3.10 17.15 -17.53
CA HIS A 157 3.63 18.42 -17.11
C HIS A 157 5.10 18.17 -16.80
N GLY A 158 6.00 18.68 -17.65
CA GLY A 158 7.36 18.96 -17.20
C GLY A 158 7.27 19.67 -15.85
N PRO A 159 8.25 19.50 -14.93
CA PRO A 159 8.09 19.99 -13.57
C PRO A 159 7.60 21.43 -13.63
N VAL A 160 6.56 21.79 -12.88
CA VAL A 160 6.00 23.16 -12.88
C VAL A 160 7.12 24.19 -12.74
N ALA A 161 8.23 23.82 -12.09
CA ALA A 161 9.49 24.56 -12.06
C ALA A 161 10.12 24.86 -13.45
N ALA A 162 10.16 23.92 -14.39
CA ALA A 162 10.65 24.13 -15.75
C ALA A 162 9.71 25.04 -16.58
N GLU A 163 8.40 24.91 -16.39
CA GLU A 163 7.42 25.79 -17.05
C GLU A 163 7.47 27.20 -16.46
N ALA A 164 7.56 27.33 -15.13
CA ALA A 164 7.78 28.59 -14.43
C ALA A 164 9.14 29.23 -14.78
N ALA A 165 10.21 28.44 -14.92
CA ALA A 165 11.52 28.93 -15.35
C ALA A 165 11.47 29.47 -16.79
N ARG A 166 10.73 28.80 -17.68
CA ARG A 166 10.55 29.24 -19.07
C ARG A 166 9.72 30.52 -19.13
N ALA A 167 8.61 30.60 -18.39
CA ALA A 167 7.82 31.82 -18.27
C ALA A 167 8.61 33.00 -17.65
N ALA A 168 9.45 32.73 -16.64
CA ALA A 168 10.31 33.75 -16.04
C ALA A 168 11.38 34.26 -17.03
N ALA A 169 11.96 33.36 -17.84
CA ALA A 169 12.91 33.73 -18.89
C ALA A 169 12.25 34.61 -19.96
N ASP A 170 11.03 34.27 -20.38
CA ASP A 170 10.26 35.06 -21.35
C ASP A 170 9.94 36.46 -20.80
N LEU A 171 9.54 36.57 -19.53
CA LEU A 171 9.29 37.85 -18.87
C LEU A 171 10.56 38.71 -18.77
N GLN A 172 11.71 38.09 -18.47
CA GLN A 172 13.01 38.78 -18.44
C GLN A 172 13.42 39.28 -19.82
N ALA A 173 13.22 38.48 -20.87
CA ALA A 173 13.48 38.87 -22.25
C ALA A 173 12.59 40.05 -22.67
N TYR A 174 11.30 40.01 -22.35
CA TYR A 174 10.37 41.12 -22.56
C TYR A 174 10.81 42.40 -21.84
N ALA A 175 11.16 42.29 -20.55
CA ALA A 175 11.61 43.44 -19.77
C ALA A 175 12.96 44.02 -20.24
N ALA A 176 13.83 43.20 -20.83
CA ALA A 176 15.04 43.68 -21.48
C ALA A 176 14.71 44.45 -22.78
N ALA A 177 13.91 43.85 -23.66
CA ALA A 177 13.49 44.49 -24.91
C ALA A 177 12.75 45.82 -24.67
N TYR A 178 11.86 45.87 -23.68
CA TYR A 178 11.18 47.10 -23.30
C TYR A 178 12.14 48.19 -22.81
N ARG A 179 13.15 47.83 -22.01
CA ARG A 179 14.17 48.78 -21.54
C ARG A 179 15.00 49.34 -22.68
N ASP A 180 15.33 48.54 -23.68
CA ASP A 180 16.08 49.00 -24.85
C ASP A 180 15.23 49.95 -25.70
N LEU A 181 13.92 49.71 -25.81
CA LEU A 181 13.01 50.53 -26.61
C LEU A 181 12.66 51.87 -25.94
N VAL A 182 12.61 51.90 -24.61
CA VAL A 182 12.31 53.11 -23.82
C VAL A 182 13.58 53.88 -23.45
N ARG A 183 14.77 53.31 -23.72
CA ARG A 183 16.03 54.04 -23.54
C ARG A 183 16.04 55.21 -24.53
N PRO A 184 16.11 56.47 -24.06
CA PRO A 184 16.26 57.59 -24.96
C PRO A 184 17.60 57.43 -25.70
N ASP A 185 17.59 57.62 -27.01
CA ASP A 185 18.81 57.69 -27.80
C ASP A 185 19.73 58.73 -27.15
N ALA A 186 20.77 58.25 -26.47
CA ALA A 186 21.75 59.14 -25.87
C ALA A 186 22.44 59.87 -27.04
N PRO A 187 22.34 61.20 -27.13
CA PRO A 187 23.00 61.93 -28.21
C PRO A 187 24.51 61.68 -28.11
N ARG A 188 25.09 61.20 -29.22
CA ARG A 188 26.54 61.08 -29.41
C ARG A 188 27.19 62.45 -29.41
#